data_AF-K2FBT9-F1
#
_entry.id   AF-K2FBT9-F1
#
_cell.length_a   1.000
_cell.length_b   1.000
_cell.length_c   1.000
_cell.angle_alpha   90.00
_cell.angle_beta   90.00
_cell.angle_gamma   90.00
#
_symmetry.space_group_name_H-M   'P 1'
#
loop_
_entity.id
_entity.type
_entity.pdbx_description
1 polymer ?
#
loop_
_entity_poly.entity_id
_entity_poly.type
_entity_poly.pdbx_seq_one_letter_code
_entity_poly.pdbx_strand_id
1 'polypeptide(L)' 'MKDFLTVVKKFIDEKGFEQKLSSFGEANMRTAGRKLAKKEITIEDAINELCKERDYGRRIGRHERAELEKRLR' A
#
# COMPACT_ATOMS: atom_id res chain seq x y z
N MET A 1 -5.92 7.10 12.86
CA MET A 1 -5.94 6.54 11.48
C MET A 1 -4.90 5.43 11.45
N LYS A 2 -5.22 4.22 10.96
CA LYS A 2 -4.25 3.12 10.90
C LYS A 2 -3.07 3.57 10.02
N ASP A 3 -1.85 3.31 10.47
CA ASP A 3 -0.65 3.64 9.71
C ASP A 3 -0.63 2.84 8.40
N PHE A 4 -0.73 3.53 7.26
CA PHE A 4 -0.83 2.92 5.94
C PHE A 4 0.35 1.97 5.66
N LEU A 5 1.56 2.36 6.05
CA LEU A 5 2.76 1.51 5.91
C LEU A 5 2.60 0.20 6.69
N THR A 6 2.09 0.25 7.91
CA THR A 6 1.85 -0.94 8.74
C THR A 6 0.81 -1.86 8.10
N VAL A 7 -0.28 -1.32 7.55
CA VAL A 7 -1.31 -2.11 6.85
C VAL A 7 -0.72 -2.77 5.60
N VAL A 8 0.06 -2.03 4.81
CA VAL A 8 0.73 -2.55 3.61
C VAL A 8 1.73 -3.66 3.95
N LYS A 9 2.57 -3.48 4.97
CA LYS A 9 3.52 -4.52 5.40
C LYS A 9 2.81 -5.82 5.79
N LYS A 10 1.78 -5.72 6.63
CA LYS A 10 0.96 -6.89 7.01
C LYS A 10 0.31 -7.55 5.81
N PHE A 11 -0.24 -6.76 4.88
CA PHE A 11 -0.85 -7.28 3.67
C PHE A 11 0.16 -8.06 2.80
N ILE A 12 1.37 -7.53 2.61
CA ILE A 12 2.45 -8.18 1.86
C ILE A 12 2.86 -9.50 2.53
N ASP A 13 2.96 -9.51 3.85
CA ASP A 13 3.29 -10.70 4.64
C ASP A 13 2.21 -11.79 4.51
N GLU A 14 0.94 -11.43 4.67
CA GLU A 14 -0.20 -12.36 4.58
C GLU A 14 -0.38 -12.93 3.18
N LYS A 15 -0.12 -12.16 2.12
CA LYS A 15 -0.17 -12.64 0.75
C LYS A 15 1.04 -13.50 0.36
N GLY A 16 2.02 -13.65 1.25
CA GLY A 16 3.20 -14.47 0.99
C GLY A 16 4.07 -13.90 -0.13
N PHE A 17 4.04 -12.59 -0.36
CA PHE A 17 4.90 -11.98 -1.36
C PHE A 17 6.36 -12.08 -0.91
N GLU A 18 7.16 -12.86 -1.66
CA GLU A 18 8.59 -13.08 -1.38
C GLU A 18 9.38 -11.78 -1.38
N GLN A 19 9.07 -10.88 -2.30
CA GLN A 19 9.65 -9.54 -2.32
C GLN A 19 8.90 -8.65 -1.32
N LYS A 20 9.63 -8.12 -0.34
CA LYS A 20 9.17 -7.03 0.54
C LYS A 20 9.38 -5.66 -0.12
N LEU A 21 8.84 -4.61 0.50
CA LEU A 21 9.10 -3.23 0.10
C LEU A 21 10.60 -2.95 0.08
N SER A 22 11.09 -2.26 -0.95
CA SER A 22 12.40 -1.63 -0.92
C SER A 22 12.45 -0.47 0.10
N SER A 23 13.64 -0.01 0.49
CA SER A 23 13.79 1.17 1.35
C SER A 23 13.09 2.42 0.77
N PHE A 24 13.14 2.57 -0.56
CA PHE A 24 12.39 3.60 -1.29
C PHE A 24 10.89 3.36 -1.25
N GLY A 25 10.45 2.12 -1.45
CA GLY A 25 9.05 1.71 -1.30
C GLY A 25 8.50 2.04 0.08
N GLU A 26 9.23 1.73 1.15
CA GLU A 26 8.82 2.06 2.52
C GLU A 26 8.70 3.57 2.75
N ALA A 27 9.65 4.37 2.24
CA ALA A 27 9.60 5.82 2.31
C ALA A 27 8.40 6.40 1.54
N ASN A 28 8.11 5.84 0.36
CA ASN A 28 6.95 6.22 -0.45
C ASN A 28 5.65 5.86 0.25
N MET A 29 5.53 4.65 0.82
CA MET A 29 4.33 4.24 1.56
C MET A 29 4.13 5.10 2.81
N ARG A 30 5.20 5.45 3.53
CA ARG A 30 5.13 6.38 4.66
C ARG A 30 4.63 7.76 4.22
N THR A 31 5.10 8.24 3.07
CA THR A 31 4.68 9.53 2.49
C THR A 31 3.23 9.49 2.04
N ALA A 32 2.81 8.42 1.34
CA ALA A 32 1.42 8.19 0.94
C ALA A 32 0.50 8.14 2.17
N GLY A 33 0.90 7.44 3.24
CA GLY A 33 0.16 7.42 4.50
C GLY A 33 -0.03 8.80 5.13
N ARG A 34 1.01 9.66 5.10
CA ARG A 34 0.91 11.05 5.58
C ARG A 34 -0.05 11.88 4.71
N LYS A 35 0.05 11.79 3.39
CA LYS A 35 -0.83 12.49 2.45
C LYS A 35 -2.28 12.04 2.61
N LEU A 36 -2.49 10.73 2.78
CA LEU A 36 -3.81 10.14 3.04
C LEU A 36 -4.40 10.67 4.35
N ALA A 37 -3.60 10.75 5.43
CA ALA A 37 -4.03 11.31 6.72
C ALA A 37 -4.41 12.78 6.63
N LYS A 38 -3.75 13.54 5.76
CA LYS A 38 -4.06 14.94 5.45
C LYS A 38 -5.21 15.11 4.45
N LYS A 39 -5.78 14.01 3.92
CA LYS A 39 -6.77 14.01 2.84
C LYS A 39 -6.28 14.70 1.55
N GLU A 40 -4.97 14.77 1.34
CA GLU A 40 -4.34 15.31 0.12
C GLU A 40 -4.44 14.33 -1.06
N ILE A 41 -4.56 13.04 -0.76
CA ILE A 41 -4.76 11.96 -1.73
C ILE A 41 -5.84 11.00 -1.24
N THR A 42 -6.42 10.24 -2.16
CA THR A 42 -7.41 9.20 -1.82
C THR A 42 -6.74 7.88 -1.43
N ILE A 43 -7.53 6.94 -0.87
CA ILE A 43 -7.05 5.57 -0.61
C ILE A 43 -6.62 4.90 -1.93
N GLU A 44 -7.34 5.16 -3.02
CA GLU A 44 -7.01 4.62 -4.34
C GLU A 44 -5.65 5.12 -4.82
N ASP A 45 -5.36 6.42 -4.65
CA ASP A 45 -4.06 7.00 -4.97
C ASP A 45 -2.93 6.36 -4.15
N ALA A 46 -3.16 6.13 -2.85
CA ALA A 46 -2.18 5.48 -1.99
C ALA A 46 -1.90 4.02 -2.43
N ILE A 47 -2.94 3.29 -2.84
CA ILE A 47 -2.80 1.94 -3.41
C ILE A 47 -2.09 1.99 -4.78
N ASN A 48 -2.37 3.00 -5.60
CA ASN A 48 -1.67 3.23 -6.87
C ASN A 48 -0.17 3.42 -6.65
N GLU A 49 0.24 4.18 -5.61
CA GLU A 49 1.65 4.32 -5.25
C GLU A 49 2.28 2.98 -4.86
N LEU A 50 1.56 2.09 -4.17
CA LEU A 50 2.04 0.74 -3.88
C LEU A 50 2.22 -0.08 -5.16
N CYS A 51 1.27 -0.01 -6.10
CA CYS A 51 1.35 -0.72 -7.37
C CYS A 51 2.49 -0.25 -8.28
N LYS A 52 3.00 0.98 -8.10
CA LYS A 52 4.18 1.49 -8.82
C LYS A 52 5.50 0.88 -8.29
N GLU A 53 5.47 0.21 -7.14
CA GLU A 53 6.65 -0.39 -6.54
C GLU A 53 6.86 -1.82 -7.07
N ARG A 54 8.04 -2.05 -7.67
CA ARG A 54 8.52 -3.36 -8.15
C ARG A 54 7.45 -4.11 -8.98
N ASP A 55 7.18 -5.36 -8.60
CA ASP A 55 6.23 -6.26 -9.23
C ASP A 55 4.82 -6.16 -8.62
N TYR A 56 4.58 -5.29 -7.63
CA TYR A 56 3.28 -5.21 -6.98
C TYR A 56 2.17 -4.78 -7.95
N GLY A 57 2.47 -4.00 -8.98
CA GLY A 57 1.50 -3.69 -10.03
C GLY A 57 0.97 -4.92 -10.80
N ARG A 58 1.73 -6.03 -10.82
CA ARG A 58 1.30 -7.31 -11.41
C ARG A 58 0.68 -8.25 -10.37
N ARG A 59 1.06 -8.13 -9.10
CA ARG A 59 0.60 -8.99 -8.00
C ARG A 59 -0.67 -8.48 -7.30
N ILE A 60 -0.88 -7.17 -7.31
CA ILE A 60 -2.02 -6.50 -6.68
C ILE A 60 -3.09 -6.28 -7.76
N GLY A 61 -3.95 -7.30 -7.92
CA GLY A 61 -5.08 -7.28 -8.83
C GLY A 61 -6.32 -6.60 -8.23
N ARG A 62 -7.45 -6.69 -8.93
CA ARG A 62 -8.70 -6.04 -8.53
C ARG A 62 -9.18 -6.48 -7.13
N HIS A 63 -8.99 -7.76 -6.80
CA HIS A 63 -9.42 -8.32 -5.53
C HIS A 63 -8.56 -7.82 -4.37
N GLU A 64 -7.24 -7.84 -4.55
CA GLU A 64 -6.23 -7.35 -3.61
C GLU A 64 -6.42 -5.87 -3.29
N ARG A 65 -6.73 -5.07 -4.31
CA ARG A 65 -7.01 -3.63 -4.14
C ARG A 65 -8.24 -3.40 -3.28
N ALA A 66 -9.33 -4.12 -3.53
CA ALA A 66 -10.54 -4.02 -2.73
C ALA A 66 -10.30 -4.46 -1.28
N GLU A 67 -9.46 -5.47 -1.07
CA GLU A 67 -9.08 -5.93 0.27
C GLU A 67 -8.24 -4.88 1.02
N LEU A 68 -7.22 -4.32 0.37
CA LEU A 68 -6.43 -3.21 0.91
C LEU A 68 -7.30 -2.00 1.23
N GLU A 69 -8.20 -1.63 0.34
CA GLU A 69 -9.11 -0.49 0.55
C GLU A 69 -10.01 -0.71 1.79
N LYS A 70 -10.57 -1.91 1.95
CA LYS A 70 -11.38 -2.26 3.14
C LYS A 70 -10.59 -2.18 4.44
N ARG A 71 -9.30 -2.52 4.43
CA ARG A 71 -8.43 -2.47 5.63
C ARG A 71 -8.02 -1.05 6.00
N LEU A 72 -7.98 -0.16 5.01
CA LEU A 72 -7.55 1.24 5.12
C LEU A 72 -8.70 2.22 5.46
N ARG A 73 -9.95 1.84 5.17
CA ARG A 73 -11.16 2.50 5.68
C ARG A 73 -11.35 2.20 7.18
#